data_AF-A0A0G4ET10-F1
#
_entry.id   AF-A0A0G4ET10-F1
#
_cell.length_a   1.000
_cell.length_b   1.000
_cell.length_c   1.000
_cell.angle_alpha   90.00
_cell.angle_beta   90.00
_cell.angle_gamma   90.00
#
_symmetry.space_group_name_H-M   'P 1'
#
loop_
_entity.id
_entity.type
_entity.pdbx_description
1 polymer ?
#
loop_
_entity_poly.entity_id
_entity_poly.type
_entity_poly.pdbx_seq_one_letter_code
_entity_poly.pdbx_strand_id
1 'polypeptide(L)'
;MASTFAAIEQTQTAQYQLLRIRVLNEFLTMPMHERFPPPFNLIAVTVSVPLRYLASFISEERRQQSALYRIAFWLIKALYTTIDAILYAIAFTPAQIYTQLERIPSYIQQGRYCWALQAVCSVFLMPLPLLYQLLAPSSLTEFSGPIGGLRAKWDEMTDDEKAEMRRFARYGPTEEWYAQMRRYEYNNIKGSIDKSIAAADHHDSNFPDVMTALNIFQEYVKDEVQPVLQDVQTRMTDMETHIKTKMGIRLTRMERNMERLITMKTEMETDIKVIKAKLEEKMG
;
A
#
# COMPACT_ATOMS: atom_id res chain seq x y z
N MET A 1 -21.66 29.06 11.48
CA MET A 1 -20.44 28.49 10.86
C MET A 1 -19.30 28.35 11.85
N ALA A 2 -18.90 29.40 12.58
CA ALA A 2 -17.77 29.30 13.52
C ALA A 2 -17.94 28.25 14.64
N SER A 3 -19.12 28.13 15.27
CA SER A 3 -19.36 27.15 16.33
C SER A 3 -19.47 25.70 15.83
N THR A 4 -19.98 25.52 14.61
CA THR A 4 -20.04 24.21 13.95
C THR A 4 -18.70 23.80 13.38
N PHE A 5 -17.85 24.76 12.97
CA PHE A 5 -16.52 24.50 12.43
C PHE A 5 -15.61 23.87 13.48
N ALA A 6 -15.55 24.43 14.70
CA ALA A 6 -14.70 23.87 15.76
C ALA A 6 -15.07 22.42 16.15
N ALA A 7 -16.37 22.10 16.15
CA ALA A 7 -16.84 20.73 16.40
C ALA A 7 -16.53 19.79 15.22
N ILE A 8 -16.67 20.27 13.98
CA ILE A 8 -16.35 19.51 12.77
C ILE A 8 -14.85 19.28 12.66
N GLU A 9 -14.03 20.31 12.87
CA GLU A 9 -12.57 20.27 12.85
C GLU A 9 -12.03 19.18 13.78
N GLN A 10 -12.49 19.14 15.04
CA GLN A 10 -12.05 18.11 15.98
C GLN A 10 -12.40 16.68 15.51
N THR A 11 -13.56 16.49 14.89
CA THR A 11 -13.94 15.18 14.31
C THR A 11 -13.20 14.87 13.00
N GLN A 12 -12.93 15.89 12.19
CA GLN A 12 -12.22 15.77 10.92
C GLN A 12 -10.75 15.46 11.12
N THR A 13 -10.10 16.02 12.13
CA THR A 13 -8.71 15.68 12.46
C THR A 13 -8.59 14.20 12.81
N ALA A 14 -9.48 13.66 13.65
CA ALA A 14 -9.48 12.23 13.97
C ALA A 14 -9.75 11.35 12.75
N GLN A 15 -10.72 11.73 11.92
CA GLN A 15 -11.02 11.03 10.66
C GLN A 15 -9.86 11.09 9.66
N TYR A 16 -9.17 12.23 9.56
CA TYR A 16 -8.01 12.42 8.71
C TYR A 16 -6.83 11.57 9.17
N GLN A 17 -6.56 11.49 10.47
CA GLN A 17 -5.51 10.61 10.99
C GLN A 17 -5.82 9.13 10.72
N LEU A 18 -7.08 8.71 10.87
CA LEU A 18 -7.52 7.35 10.50
C LEU A 18 -7.36 7.08 9.01
N LEU A 19 -7.74 8.04 8.16
CA LEU A 19 -7.58 7.93 6.71
C LEU A 19 -6.09 7.83 6.34
N ARG A 20 -5.24 8.65 6.95
CA ARG A 20 -3.78 8.62 6.74
C ARG A 20 -3.19 7.26 7.12
N ILE A 21 -3.56 6.70 8.26
CA ILE A 21 -3.13 5.36 8.68
C ILE A 21 -3.62 4.31 7.68
N ARG A 22 -4.87 4.40 7.22
CA ARG A 22 -5.44 3.46 6.24
C ARG A 22 -4.69 3.50 4.92
N VAL A 23 -4.45 4.69 4.37
CA VAL A 23 -3.70 4.88 3.11
C VAL A 23 -2.27 4.38 3.26
N LEU A 24 -1.62 4.65 4.39
CA LEU A 24 -0.26 4.15 4.67
C LEU A 24 -0.25 2.62 4.76
N ASN A 25 -1.22 2.02 5.44
CA ASN A 25 -1.34 0.57 5.55
C ASN A 25 -1.60 -0.08 4.19
N GLU A 26 -2.49 0.50 3.39
CA GLU A 26 -2.76 0.06 2.02
C GLU A 26 -1.47 0.09 1.18
N PHE A 27 -0.72 1.20 1.23
CA PHE A 27 0.57 1.33 0.55
C PHE A 27 1.62 0.31 1.03
N LEU A 28 1.68 0.05 2.34
CA LEU A 28 2.61 -0.93 2.93
C LEU A 28 2.24 -2.38 2.64
N THR A 29 0.95 -2.68 2.43
CA THR A 29 0.48 -4.01 2.02
C THR A 29 0.51 -4.21 0.51
N MET A 30 0.59 -3.13 -0.28
CA MET A 30 0.64 -3.18 -1.74
C MET A 30 1.90 -3.94 -2.22
N PRO A 31 1.80 -4.80 -3.24
CA PRO A 31 2.96 -5.45 -3.84
C PRO A 31 4.00 -4.42 -4.30
N MET A 32 5.30 -4.72 -4.12
CA MET A 32 6.39 -3.80 -4.48
C MET A 32 6.30 -3.21 -5.91
N HIS A 33 5.78 -3.98 -6.87
CA HIS A 33 5.66 -3.53 -8.26
C HIS A 33 4.51 -2.53 -8.49
N GLU A 34 3.52 -2.48 -7.59
CA GLU A 34 2.41 -1.52 -7.65
C GLU A 34 2.74 -0.20 -6.93
N ARG A 35 3.78 -0.18 -6.08
CA ARG A 35 4.20 1.01 -5.32
C ARG A 35 4.86 2.10 -6.16
N PHE A 36 5.16 1.81 -7.44
CA PHE A 36 5.79 2.78 -8.31
C PHE A 36 4.80 3.89 -8.70
N PRO A 37 5.24 5.16 -8.78
CA PRO A 37 4.38 6.21 -9.29
C PRO A 37 4.03 5.96 -10.77
N PRO A 38 2.83 6.36 -11.24
CA PRO A 38 2.53 6.39 -12.68
C PRO A 38 3.55 7.31 -13.40
N PRO A 39 4.11 6.94 -14.58
CA PRO A 39 3.77 5.79 -15.44
C PRO A 39 4.58 4.51 -15.15
N PHE A 40 5.54 4.53 -14.22
CA PHE A 40 6.47 3.42 -13.99
C PHE A 40 5.78 2.15 -13.48
N ASN A 41 4.66 2.28 -12.78
CA ASN A 41 3.80 1.15 -12.41
C ASN A 41 3.39 0.31 -13.62
N LEU A 42 3.01 0.95 -14.73
CA LEU A 42 2.58 0.23 -15.93
C LEU A 42 3.72 -0.59 -16.53
N ILE A 43 4.95 -0.08 -16.49
CA ILE A 43 6.15 -0.79 -16.95
C ILE A 43 6.45 -1.98 -16.02
N ALA A 44 6.38 -1.76 -14.71
CA ALA A 44 6.58 -2.83 -13.72
C ALA A 44 5.53 -3.95 -13.86
N VAL A 45 4.27 -3.60 -14.08
CA VAL A 45 3.18 -4.57 -14.28
C VAL A 45 3.32 -5.30 -15.62
N THR A 46 3.66 -4.59 -16.71
CA THR A 46 3.77 -5.21 -18.04
C THR A 46 5.03 -6.05 -18.23
N VAL A 47 6.12 -5.72 -17.55
CA VAL A 47 7.42 -6.40 -17.74
C VAL A 47 7.75 -7.31 -16.55
N SER A 48 7.70 -6.79 -15.32
CA SER A 48 8.16 -7.54 -14.15
C SER A 48 7.19 -8.63 -13.72
N VAL A 49 5.87 -8.43 -13.85
CA VAL A 49 4.87 -9.44 -13.45
C VAL A 49 4.94 -10.70 -14.32
N PRO A 50 4.98 -10.62 -15.67
CA PRO A 50 5.16 -11.82 -16.50
C PRO A 50 6.48 -12.55 -16.21
N LEU A 51 7.57 -11.82 -15.97
CA LEU A 51 8.86 -12.44 -15.64
C LEU A 51 8.83 -13.17 -14.29
N ARG A 52 8.16 -12.60 -13.27
CA ARG A 52 7.94 -13.26 -11.98
C ARG A 52 7.06 -14.50 -12.14
N TYR A 53 6.03 -14.42 -12.98
CA TYR A 53 5.18 -15.56 -13.29
C TYR A 53 5.97 -16.68 -14.00
N LEU A 54 6.81 -16.34 -14.99
CA LEU A 54 7.74 -17.27 -15.62
C LEU A 54 8.72 -17.91 -14.62
N ALA A 55 9.26 -17.13 -13.68
CA ALA A 55 10.11 -17.66 -12.61
C ALA A 55 9.35 -18.64 -11.70
N SER A 56 8.06 -18.40 -11.46
CA SER A 56 7.19 -19.26 -10.65
C SER A 56 6.84 -20.58 -11.34
N PHE A 57 6.74 -20.58 -12.67
CA PHE A 57 6.51 -21.81 -13.46
C PHE A 57 7.67 -22.80 -13.40
N ILE A 58 8.89 -22.31 -13.16
CA ILE A 58 10.02 -23.18 -12.87
C ILE A 58 9.82 -23.72 -11.45
N SER A 59 8.99 -24.76 -11.35
CA SER A 59 8.66 -25.45 -10.10
C SER A 59 9.93 -25.80 -9.33
N GLU A 60 9.81 -25.78 -8.02
CA GLU A 60 10.90 -26.09 -7.11
C GLU A 60 11.44 -27.51 -7.36
N GLU A 61 10.56 -28.46 -7.69
CA GLU A 61 10.92 -29.83 -8.08
C GLU A 61 11.81 -29.87 -9.34
N ARG A 62 11.47 -29.13 -10.40
CA ARG A 62 12.30 -29.07 -11.62
C ARG A 62 13.66 -28.40 -11.39
N ARG A 63 13.75 -27.47 -10.42
CA ARG A 63 15.04 -26.86 -10.03
C ARG A 63 15.96 -27.87 -9.36
N GLN A 64 15.44 -28.87 -8.67
CA GLN A 64 16.27 -29.88 -8.03
C GLN A 64 16.84 -30.89 -9.04
N GLN A 65 16.13 -31.15 -10.13
CA GLN A 65 16.46 -32.19 -11.10
C GLN A 65 17.55 -31.82 -12.13
N SER A 66 17.74 -30.53 -12.47
CA SER A 66 18.73 -30.14 -13.49
C SER A 66 19.38 -28.78 -13.23
N ALA A 67 20.70 -28.74 -13.45
CA ALA A 67 21.50 -27.52 -13.36
C ALA A 67 21.03 -26.44 -14.35
N LEU A 68 20.53 -26.82 -15.53
CA LEU A 68 20.03 -25.87 -16.53
C LEU A 68 18.80 -25.11 -16.03
N TYR A 69 17.85 -25.78 -15.36
CA TYR A 69 16.69 -25.11 -14.77
C TYR A 69 17.06 -24.19 -13.60
N ARG A 70 18.11 -24.52 -12.84
CA ARG A 70 18.65 -23.61 -11.80
C ARG A 70 19.23 -22.35 -12.44
N ILE A 71 20.07 -22.50 -13.46
CA ILE A 71 20.68 -21.37 -14.16
C ILE A 71 19.58 -20.49 -14.79
N ALA A 72 18.60 -21.09 -15.47
CA ALA A 72 17.48 -20.36 -16.05
C ALA A 72 16.66 -19.60 -15.00
N PHE A 73 16.35 -20.24 -13.86
CA PHE A 73 15.64 -19.58 -12.76
C PHE A 73 16.41 -18.37 -12.21
N TRP A 74 17.71 -18.54 -11.93
CA TRP A 74 18.55 -17.46 -11.43
C TRP A 74 18.69 -16.33 -12.45
N LEU A 75 18.76 -16.65 -13.74
CA LEU A 75 18.85 -15.67 -14.81
C LEU A 75 17.55 -14.85 -14.93
N ILE A 76 16.38 -15.50 -14.92
CA ILE A 76 15.08 -14.80 -14.92
C ILE A 76 14.95 -13.94 -13.66
N LYS A 77 15.36 -14.47 -12.50
CA LYS A 77 15.36 -13.74 -11.24
C LYS A 77 16.22 -12.49 -11.30
N ALA A 78 17.48 -12.64 -11.70
CA ALA A 78 18.40 -11.53 -11.87
C ALA A 78 17.86 -10.48 -12.86
N LEU A 79 17.23 -10.93 -13.94
CA LEU A 79 16.66 -10.04 -14.95
C LEU A 79 15.55 -9.17 -14.37
N TYR A 80 14.50 -9.76 -13.77
CA TYR A 80 13.41 -8.94 -13.24
C TYR A 80 13.84 -8.09 -12.04
N THR A 81 14.76 -8.56 -11.19
CA THR A 81 15.28 -7.73 -10.09
C THR A 81 16.06 -6.54 -10.59
N THR A 82 16.81 -6.70 -11.69
CA THR A 82 17.57 -5.60 -12.31
C THR A 82 16.62 -4.58 -12.93
N ILE A 83 15.55 -5.03 -13.60
CA ILE A 83 14.52 -4.15 -14.16
C ILE A 83 13.84 -3.35 -13.04
N ASP A 84 13.43 -4.01 -11.96
CA ASP A 84 12.82 -3.35 -10.79
C ASP A 84 13.80 -2.35 -10.14
N ALA A 85 15.10 -2.66 -10.08
CA ALA A 85 16.15 -1.75 -9.61
C ALA A 85 16.25 -0.48 -10.43
N ILE A 86 16.27 -0.65 -11.76
CA ILE A 86 16.37 0.47 -12.68
C ILE A 86 15.12 1.33 -12.61
N LEU A 87 13.92 0.72 -12.59
CA LEU A 87 12.66 1.45 -12.45
C LEU A 87 12.60 2.22 -11.13
N TYR A 88 13.01 1.60 -10.03
CA TYR A 88 13.09 2.27 -8.73
C TYR A 88 14.08 3.44 -8.75
N ALA A 89 15.28 3.22 -9.29
CA ALA A 89 16.26 4.28 -9.43
C ALA A 89 15.66 5.45 -10.23
N ILE A 90 15.10 5.21 -11.41
CA ILE A 90 14.54 6.28 -12.25
C ILE A 90 13.37 6.99 -11.57
N ALA A 91 12.45 6.26 -10.94
CA ALA A 91 11.26 6.84 -10.31
C ALA A 91 11.60 7.74 -9.11
N PHE A 92 12.60 7.36 -8.31
CA PHE A 92 12.94 8.06 -7.07
C PHE A 92 14.16 8.98 -7.17
N THR A 93 14.95 8.89 -8.25
CA THR A 93 16.08 9.80 -8.49
C THR A 93 15.66 11.27 -8.44
N PRO A 94 14.57 11.73 -9.08
CA PRO A 94 14.16 13.13 -9.02
C PRO A 94 13.90 13.63 -7.60
N ALA A 95 13.16 12.88 -6.79
CA ALA A 95 12.84 13.27 -5.41
C ALA A 95 14.12 13.45 -4.57
N GLN A 96 15.08 12.53 -4.72
CA GLN A 96 16.35 12.64 -4.02
C GLN A 96 17.22 13.77 -4.56
N ILE A 97 17.24 14.01 -5.88
CA ILE A 97 17.90 15.18 -6.47
C ILE A 97 17.35 16.46 -5.84
N TYR A 98 16.03 16.62 -5.74
CA TYR A 98 15.43 17.81 -5.13
C TYR A 98 15.84 17.98 -3.66
N THR A 99 15.77 16.91 -2.86
CA THR A 99 16.20 17.00 -1.44
C THR A 99 17.69 17.33 -1.28
N GLN A 100 18.55 16.89 -2.20
CA GLN A 100 19.97 17.27 -2.17
C GLN A 100 20.18 18.72 -2.64
N LEU A 101 19.47 19.15 -3.69
CA LEU A 101 19.51 20.54 -4.17
C LEU A 101 19.06 21.53 -3.10
N GLU A 102 18.03 21.19 -2.32
CA GLU A 102 17.53 22.01 -1.22
C GLU A 102 18.57 22.22 -0.10
N ARG A 103 19.51 21.28 0.08
CA ARG A 103 20.59 21.37 1.07
C ARG A 103 21.75 22.25 0.62
N ILE A 104 21.95 22.43 -0.70
CA ILE A 104 23.08 23.18 -1.25
C ILE A 104 23.12 24.63 -0.73
N PRO A 105 22.02 25.42 -0.77
CA PRO A 105 22.01 26.77 -0.23
C PRO A 105 22.42 26.83 1.24
N SER A 106 21.94 25.89 2.06
CA SER A 106 22.29 25.79 3.48
C SER A 106 23.78 25.55 3.70
N TYR A 107 24.40 24.65 2.91
CA TYR A 107 25.85 24.44 2.97
C TYR A 107 26.65 25.67 2.54
N ILE A 108 26.20 26.40 1.51
CA ILE A 108 26.86 27.62 1.05
C ILE A 108 26.78 28.72 2.13
N GLN A 109 25.61 28.92 2.74
CA GLN A 109 25.43 29.90 3.81
C GLN A 109 26.32 29.61 5.03
N GLN A 110 26.58 28.33 5.30
CA GLN A 110 27.47 27.89 6.38
C GLN A 110 28.96 27.91 5.99
N GLY A 111 29.32 28.32 4.76
CA GLY A 111 30.70 28.29 4.26
C GLY A 111 31.26 26.89 4.01
N ARG A 112 30.41 25.85 3.94
CA ARG A 112 30.79 24.43 3.80
C ARG A 112 30.85 24.03 2.33
N TYR A 113 31.73 24.65 1.55
CA TYR A 113 31.80 24.47 0.09
C TYR A 113 32.11 23.03 -0.36
N CYS A 114 32.97 22.29 0.37
CA CYS A 114 33.26 20.89 0.05
C CYS A 114 32.01 20.01 0.13
N TRP A 115 31.11 20.28 1.08
CA TRP A 115 29.84 19.55 1.23
C TRP A 115 28.84 19.92 0.14
N ALA A 116 28.80 21.19 -0.26
CA ALA A 116 28.00 21.62 -1.42
C ALA A 116 28.47 20.93 -2.71
N LEU A 117 29.78 20.87 -2.95
CA LEU A 117 30.36 20.17 -4.11
C LEU A 117 30.07 18.66 -4.05
N GLN A 118 30.21 18.04 -2.87
CA GLN A 118 29.88 16.63 -2.67
C GLN A 118 28.39 16.35 -2.95
N ALA A 119 27.49 17.25 -2.52
CA ALA A 119 26.06 17.12 -2.80
C ALA A 119 25.79 17.13 -4.31
N VAL A 120 26.42 18.04 -5.07
CA VAL A 120 26.32 18.08 -6.55
C VAL A 120 26.88 16.79 -7.18
N CYS A 121 28.05 16.32 -6.75
CA CYS A 121 28.60 15.05 -7.25
C CYS A 121 27.69 13.85 -6.91
N SER A 122 27.04 13.88 -5.74
CA SER A 122 26.14 12.81 -5.31
C SER A 122 24.88 12.71 -6.18
N VAL A 123 24.40 13.82 -6.76
CA VAL A 123 23.29 13.83 -7.73
C VAL A 123 23.64 13.00 -8.97
N PHE A 124 24.87 13.13 -9.48
CA PHE A 124 25.31 12.37 -10.66
C PHE A 124 25.59 10.90 -10.35
N LEU A 125 26.08 10.61 -9.14
CA LEU A 125 26.38 9.24 -8.71
C LEU A 125 25.16 8.52 -8.12
N MET A 126 24.04 9.22 -7.93
CA MET A 126 22.86 8.78 -7.19
C MET A 126 22.20 7.47 -7.65
N PRO A 127 22.17 7.13 -8.95
CA PRO A 127 21.62 5.86 -9.41
C PRO A 127 22.40 4.65 -8.89
N LEU A 128 23.72 4.78 -8.68
CA LEU A 128 24.60 3.68 -8.28
C LEU A 128 24.34 3.15 -6.85
N PRO A 129 24.23 3.99 -5.80
CA PRO A 129 23.92 3.50 -4.46
C PRO A 129 22.48 2.97 -4.34
N LEU A 130 21.50 3.50 -5.08
CA LEU A 130 20.15 2.92 -5.13
C LEU A 130 20.16 1.53 -5.78
N LEU A 131 20.89 1.40 -6.89
CA LEU A 131 21.07 0.12 -7.56
C LEU A 131 21.82 -0.88 -6.64
N TYR A 132 22.83 -0.42 -5.92
CA TYR A 132 23.55 -1.23 -4.93
C TYR A 132 22.64 -1.67 -3.78
N GLN A 133 21.80 -0.78 -3.23
CA GLN A 133 20.86 -1.12 -2.16
C GLN A 133 19.82 -2.17 -2.61
N LEU A 134 19.36 -2.14 -3.87
CA LEU A 134 18.41 -3.14 -4.36
C LEU A 134 19.09 -4.47 -4.75
N LEU A 135 20.33 -4.42 -5.23
CA LEU A 135 21.10 -5.62 -5.59
C LEU A 135 21.76 -6.29 -4.39
N ALA A 136 21.99 -5.56 -3.30
CA ALA A 136 22.54 -6.10 -2.08
C ALA A 136 21.57 -7.18 -1.53
N PRO A 137 22.04 -8.41 -1.31
CA PRO A 137 21.24 -9.45 -0.67
C PRO A 137 20.65 -8.90 0.63
N SER A 138 19.37 -9.14 0.88
CA SER A 138 18.68 -8.70 2.10
C SER A 138 19.38 -9.14 3.39
N SER A 139 20.26 -10.15 3.33
CA SER A 139 21.10 -10.58 4.45
C SER A 139 22.31 -9.68 4.74
N LEU A 140 22.71 -8.80 3.82
CA LEU A 140 23.82 -7.86 4.02
C LEU A 140 23.33 -6.45 4.40
N THR A 141 22.08 -6.10 4.08
CA THR A 141 21.51 -4.78 4.37
C THR A 141 20.98 -4.61 5.78
N GLU A 142 20.72 -5.69 6.54
CA GLU A 142 20.44 -5.59 7.99
C GLU A 142 21.66 -5.09 8.79
N PHE A 143 22.88 -5.21 8.24
CA PHE A 143 24.10 -4.69 8.87
C PHE A 143 24.62 -3.38 8.27
N SER A 144 24.01 -2.91 7.17
CA SER A 144 24.39 -1.68 6.49
C SER A 144 23.21 -0.72 6.33
N GLY A 145 22.72 -0.18 7.45
CA GLY A 145 22.16 1.18 7.42
C GLY A 145 23.17 2.14 6.76
N PRO A 146 22.75 3.33 6.28
CA PRO A 146 23.60 4.20 5.47
C PRO A 146 24.93 4.42 6.20
N ILE A 147 26.02 3.87 5.66
CA ILE A 147 27.35 3.87 6.29
C ILE A 147 27.83 5.32 6.50
N GLY A 148 27.34 6.27 5.69
CA GLY A 148 27.53 7.70 5.91
C GLY A 148 26.77 8.26 7.13
N GLY A 149 25.59 7.72 7.45
CA GLY A 149 24.81 8.08 8.62
C GLY A 149 25.40 7.51 9.91
N LEU A 150 25.91 6.27 9.89
CA LEU A 150 26.57 5.68 11.06
C LEU A 150 27.85 6.42 11.44
N ARG A 151 28.61 6.95 10.48
CA ARG A 151 29.83 7.73 10.77
C ARG A 151 29.52 9.13 11.31
N ALA A 152 28.60 9.87 10.67
CA ALA A 152 28.16 11.16 11.18
C ALA A 152 27.55 11.04 12.58
N LYS A 153 26.80 9.96 12.82
CA LYS A 153 26.19 9.66 14.12
C LYS A 153 27.18 9.14 15.15
N TRP A 154 28.24 8.43 14.72
CA TRP A 154 29.35 8.06 15.59
C TRP A 154 30.05 9.31 16.12
N ASP A 155 30.20 10.35 15.30
CA ASP A 155 30.78 11.61 15.73
C ASP A 155 29.86 12.37 16.72
N GLU A 156 28.54 12.22 16.61
CA GLU A 156 27.54 12.79 17.53
C GLU A 156 27.33 11.99 18.83
N MET A 157 27.76 10.72 18.91
CA MET A 157 27.63 9.90 20.14
C MET A 157 28.55 10.37 21.26
N THR A 158 28.03 10.28 22.48
CA THR A 158 28.79 10.48 23.71
C THR A 158 29.87 9.41 23.88
N ASP A 159 30.91 9.71 24.67
CA ASP A 159 32.01 8.77 24.89
C ASP A 159 31.55 7.47 25.59
N ASP A 160 30.49 7.55 26.40
CA ASP A 160 29.87 6.39 27.04
C ASP A 160 29.17 5.48 26.01
N GLU A 161 28.41 6.05 25.08
CA GLU A 161 27.78 5.30 23.97
C GLU A 161 28.83 4.65 23.06
N LYS A 162 29.93 5.37 22.78
CA LYS A 162 31.07 4.83 22.03
C LYS A 162 31.74 3.69 22.79
N ALA A 163 31.92 3.80 24.10
CA ALA A 163 32.51 2.76 24.94
C ALA A 163 31.63 1.50 25.01
N GLU A 164 30.31 1.66 25.01
CA GLU A 164 29.34 0.57 24.97
C GLU A 164 29.36 -0.15 23.61
N MET A 165 29.41 0.59 22.49
CA MET A 165 29.62 0.00 21.16
C MET A 165 30.96 -0.74 21.02
N ARG A 166 32.03 -0.26 21.67
CA ARG A 166 33.32 -1.00 21.70
C ARG A 166 33.27 -2.26 22.56
N ARG A 167 32.43 -2.31 23.60
CA ARG A 167 32.15 -3.56 24.36
C ARG A 167 31.35 -4.53 23.50
N PHE A 168 30.36 -4.04 22.78
CA PHE A 168 29.54 -4.81 21.83
C PHE A 168 30.38 -5.54 20.77
N ALA A 169 31.33 -4.83 20.13
CA ALA A 169 32.23 -5.42 19.12
C ALA A 169 33.12 -6.56 19.69
N ARG A 170 33.31 -6.61 21.02
CA ARG A 170 34.16 -7.59 21.69
C ARG A 170 33.42 -8.81 22.23
N TYR A 171 32.18 -8.65 22.69
CA TYR A 171 31.45 -9.69 23.42
C TYR A 171 30.15 -10.16 22.74
N GLY A 172 29.74 -9.51 21.65
CA GLY A 172 28.51 -9.81 20.94
C GLY A 172 27.25 -9.19 21.58
N PRO A 173 26.11 -9.20 20.86
CA PRO A 173 24.87 -8.60 21.32
C PRO A 173 24.25 -9.39 22.49
N THR A 174 23.88 -8.70 23.57
CA THR A 174 23.06 -9.26 24.66
C THR A 174 21.57 -9.02 24.40
N GLU A 175 20.68 -9.74 25.10
CA GLU A 175 19.23 -9.51 24.96
C GLU A 175 18.79 -8.11 25.42
N GLU A 176 19.41 -7.60 26.49
CA GLU A 176 19.19 -6.23 26.97
C GLU A 176 19.54 -5.19 25.91
N TRP A 177 20.61 -5.43 25.14
CA TRP A 177 21.01 -4.55 24.04
C TRP A 177 19.95 -4.51 22.93
N TYR A 178 19.38 -5.65 22.53
CA TYR A 178 18.29 -5.66 21.54
C TYR A 178 17.05 -4.93 22.08
N ALA A 179 16.74 -5.07 23.37
CA ALA A 179 15.65 -4.34 23.99
C ALA A 179 15.88 -2.82 24.01
N GLN A 180 17.10 -2.38 24.30
CA GLN A 180 17.49 -0.98 24.29
C GLN A 180 17.53 -0.40 22.88
N MET A 181 18.02 -1.16 21.89
CA MET A 181 18.05 -0.75 20.49
C MET A 181 16.63 -0.58 19.93
N ARG A 182 15.70 -1.49 20.27
CA ARG A 182 14.27 -1.33 19.94
C ARG A 182 13.67 -0.07 20.56
N ARG A 183 13.99 0.25 21.83
CA ARG A 183 13.53 1.49 22.48
C ARG A 183 14.11 2.73 21.80
N TYR A 184 15.39 2.66 21.41
CA TYR A 184 16.08 3.74 20.73
C TYR A 184 15.49 4.00 19.33
N GLU A 185 15.31 2.96 18.51
CA GLU A 185 14.68 3.07 17.19
C GLU A 185 13.25 3.59 17.30
N TYR A 186 12.49 3.07 18.27
CA TYR A 186 11.14 3.56 18.55
C TYR A 186 11.14 5.05 18.89
N ASN A 187 12.03 5.52 19.76
CA ASN A 187 12.13 6.94 20.14
C ASN A 187 12.58 7.82 18.97
N ASN A 188 13.44 7.31 18.09
CA ASN A 188 13.91 8.06 16.93
C ASN A 188 12.81 8.18 15.85
N ILE A 189 12.07 7.10 15.62
CA ILE A 189 10.88 7.10 14.76
C ILE A 189 9.82 8.04 15.34
N LYS A 190 9.57 7.96 16.65
CA LYS A 190 8.65 8.84 17.36
C LYS A 190 9.05 10.31 17.20
N GLY A 191 10.32 10.66 17.41
CA GLY A 191 10.81 12.02 17.23
C GLY A 191 10.71 12.52 15.78
N SER A 192 10.88 11.66 14.78
CA SER A 192 10.67 11.98 13.36
C SER A 192 9.19 12.22 13.05
N ILE A 193 8.30 11.42 13.63
CA ILE A 193 6.85 11.57 13.52
C ILE A 193 6.40 12.85 14.21
N ASP A 194 6.84 13.11 15.44
CA ASP A 194 6.51 14.31 16.21
C ASP A 194 6.99 15.58 15.49
N LYS A 195 8.19 15.57 14.89
CA LYS A 195 8.68 16.68 14.04
C LYS A 195 7.85 16.86 12.77
N SER A 196 7.42 15.76 12.16
CA SER A 196 6.55 15.79 10.97
C SER A 196 5.15 16.28 11.31
N ILE A 197 4.64 15.96 12.51
CA ILE A 197 3.38 16.49 13.05
C ILE A 197 3.54 17.97 13.36
N ALA A 198 4.60 18.39 14.06
CA ALA A 198 4.86 19.81 14.34
C ALA A 198 5.07 20.65 13.07
N ALA A 199 5.73 20.10 12.05
CA ALA A 199 5.86 20.75 10.75
C ALA A 199 4.51 20.85 10.02
N ALA A 200 3.63 19.85 10.16
CA ALA A 200 2.28 19.90 9.63
C ALA A 200 1.39 20.89 10.42
N ASP A 201 1.53 20.97 11.74
CA ASP A 201 0.85 21.96 12.59
C ASP A 201 1.32 23.39 12.28
N HIS A 202 2.57 23.58 11.79
CA HIS A 202 3.04 24.88 11.28
C HIS A 202 2.42 25.28 9.93
N HIS A 203 1.71 24.37 9.25
CA HIS A 203 0.86 24.69 8.10
C HIS A 203 -0.60 25.02 8.50
N ASP A 204 -0.97 24.81 9.77
CA ASP A 204 -2.23 25.26 10.35
C ASP A 204 -2.06 26.68 10.89
N SER A 205 -2.34 27.69 10.05
CA SER A 205 -3.06 28.91 10.44
C SER A 205 -2.98 29.99 9.35
N ASN A 206 -4.11 30.27 8.71
CA ASN A 206 -4.41 31.54 8.04
C ASN A 206 -3.50 32.00 6.90
N PHE A 207 -3.07 31.11 6.00
CA PHE A 207 -2.61 31.60 4.70
C PHE A 207 -3.83 32.04 3.87
N PRO A 208 -3.92 33.31 3.45
CA PRO A 208 -5.07 33.84 2.71
C PRO A 208 -5.35 33.03 1.43
N ASP A 209 -4.30 32.50 0.81
CA ASP A 209 -4.38 31.70 -0.41
C ASP A 209 -5.03 30.34 -0.17
N VAL A 210 -4.79 29.71 0.99
CA VAL A 210 -5.40 28.43 1.36
C VAL A 210 -6.88 28.63 1.68
N MET A 211 -7.25 29.71 2.36
CA MET A 211 -8.66 30.06 2.62
C MET A 211 -9.40 30.41 1.33
N THR A 212 -8.73 31.08 0.39
CA THR A 212 -9.30 31.38 -0.94
C THR A 212 -9.53 30.10 -1.74
N ALA A 213 -8.54 29.20 -1.77
CA ALA A 213 -8.67 27.90 -2.42
C ALA A 213 -9.77 27.03 -1.77
N LEU A 214 -9.87 27.04 -0.44
CA LEU A 214 -10.94 26.36 0.29
C LEU A 214 -12.32 26.92 -0.03
N ASN A 215 -12.49 28.24 -0.12
CA ASN A 215 -13.75 28.85 -0.50
C ASN A 215 -14.15 28.49 -1.93
N ILE A 216 -13.21 28.57 -2.89
CA ILE A 216 -13.44 28.15 -4.28
C ILE A 216 -13.84 26.68 -4.34
N PHE A 217 -13.14 25.82 -3.60
CA PHE A 217 -13.45 24.40 -3.54
C PHE A 217 -14.81 24.13 -2.90
N GLN A 218 -15.18 24.89 -1.87
CA GLN A 218 -16.48 24.76 -1.22
C GLN A 218 -17.63 25.18 -2.12
N GLU A 219 -17.45 26.26 -2.90
CA GLU A 219 -18.41 26.67 -3.94
C GLU A 219 -18.50 25.60 -5.05
N TYR A 220 -17.37 25.10 -5.54
CA TYR A 220 -17.32 24.04 -6.53
C TYR A 220 -18.05 22.76 -6.08
N VAL A 221 -17.80 22.31 -4.84
CA VAL A 221 -18.46 21.11 -4.28
C VAL A 221 -19.96 21.32 -4.17
N LYS A 222 -20.39 22.52 -3.80
CA LYS A 222 -21.81 22.85 -3.67
C LYS A 222 -22.52 22.93 -5.03
N ASP A 223 -21.89 23.54 -6.02
CA ASP A 223 -22.52 23.85 -7.30
C ASP A 223 -22.41 22.69 -8.31
N GLU A 224 -21.30 21.97 -8.33
CA GLU A 224 -21.10 20.86 -9.29
C GLU A 224 -21.25 19.48 -8.66
N VAL A 225 -20.67 19.25 -7.48
CA VAL A 225 -20.58 17.88 -6.93
C VAL A 225 -21.88 17.47 -6.22
N GLN A 226 -22.49 18.39 -5.46
CA GLN A 226 -23.71 18.11 -4.71
C GLN A 226 -24.92 17.72 -5.59
N PRO A 227 -25.23 18.36 -6.72
CA PRO A 227 -26.34 17.91 -7.58
C PRO A 227 -26.06 16.54 -8.21
N VAL A 228 -24.81 16.24 -8.58
CA VAL A 228 -24.43 14.92 -9.10
C VAL A 228 -24.62 13.85 -8.04
N LEU A 229 -24.24 14.11 -6.79
CA LEU A 229 -24.47 13.19 -5.67
C LEU A 229 -25.96 12.94 -5.43
N GLN A 230 -26.80 13.97 -5.53
CA GLN A 230 -28.25 13.83 -5.42
C GLN A 230 -28.85 13.00 -6.57
N ASP A 231 -28.38 13.21 -7.81
CA ASP A 231 -28.79 12.40 -8.96
C ASP A 231 -28.40 10.93 -8.78
N VAL A 232 -27.16 10.67 -8.39
CA VAL A 232 -26.67 9.30 -8.12
C VAL A 232 -27.49 8.64 -7.01
N GLN A 233 -27.78 9.37 -5.92
CA GLN A 233 -28.61 8.85 -4.84
C GLN A 233 -30.02 8.49 -5.33
N THR A 234 -30.62 9.35 -6.15
CA THR A 234 -31.95 9.12 -6.74
C THR A 234 -31.94 7.89 -7.66
N ARG A 235 -30.92 7.75 -8.49
CA ARG A 235 -30.74 6.58 -9.36
C ARG A 235 -30.53 5.29 -8.58
N MET A 236 -29.82 5.34 -7.44
CA MET A 236 -29.66 4.19 -6.56
C MET A 236 -30.99 3.77 -5.93
N THR A 237 -31.80 4.73 -5.45
CA THR A 237 -33.12 4.42 -4.88
C THR A 237 -34.07 3.83 -5.93
N ASP A 238 -34.03 4.34 -7.16
CA ASP A 238 -34.81 3.81 -8.28
C ASP A 238 -34.36 2.39 -8.65
N MET A 239 -33.05 2.14 -8.65
CA MET A 239 -32.51 0.81 -8.92
C MET A 239 -32.89 -0.19 -7.81
N GLU A 240 -32.84 0.23 -6.55
CA GLU A 240 -33.23 -0.61 -5.40
C GLU A 240 -34.72 -0.98 -5.47
N THR A 241 -35.60 -0.02 -5.77
CA THR A 241 -37.04 -0.27 -5.94
C THR A 241 -37.32 -1.17 -7.14
N HIS A 242 -36.60 -0.99 -8.25
CA HIS A 242 -36.70 -1.86 -9.43
C HIS A 242 -36.28 -3.31 -9.09
N ILE A 243 -35.15 -3.48 -8.38
CA ILE A 243 -34.66 -4.79 -7.95
C ILE A 243 -35.67 -5.46 -7.01
N LYS A 244 -36.19 -4.75 -6.01
CA LYS A 244 -37.23 -5.27 -5.08
C LYS A 244 -38.47 -5.73 -5.83
N THR A 245 -38.96 -4.92 -6.76
CA THR A 245 -40.15 -5.24 -7.57
C THR A 245 -39.90 -6.47 -8.44
N LYS A 246 -38.76 -6.54 -9.13
CA LYS A 246 -38.40 -7.68 -9.98
C LYS A 246 -38.24 -8.97 -9.18
N MET A 247 -37.64 -8.90 -7.99
CA MET A 247 -37.52 -10.06 -7.09
C MET A 247 -38.89 -10.50 -6.58
N GLY A 248 -39.78 -9.58 -6.19
CA GLY A 248 -41.16 -9.91 -5.79
C GLY A 248 -41.95 -10.63 -6.89
N ILE A 249 -41.83 -10.18 -8.15
CA ILE A 249 -42.46 -10.85 -9.29
C ILE A 249 -41.87 -12.26 -9.50
N ARG A 250 -40.55 -12.44 -9.32
CA ARG A 250 -39.91 -13.76 -9.43
C ARG A 250 -40.36 -14.70 -8.31
N LEU A 251 -40.47 -14.21 -7.08
CA LEU A 251 -40.93 -15.00 -5.93
C LEU A 251 -42.37 -15.47 -6.12
N THR A 252 -43.28 -14.56 -6.46
CA THR A 252 -44.70 -14.93 -6.72
C THR A 252 -44.87 -15.86 -7.92
N ARG A 253 -43.96 -15.83 -8.91
CA ARG A 253 -43.95 -16.82 -10.00
C ARG A 253 -43.45 -18.18 -9.51
N MET A 254 -42.42 -18.20 -8.67
CA MET A 254 -41.86 -19.43 -8.11
C MET A 254 -42.85 -20.12 -7.18
N GLU A 255 -43.57 -19.36 -6.34
CA GLU A 255 -44.64 -19.86 -5.47
C GLU A 255 -45.74 -20.55 -6.29
N ARG A 256 -46.26 -19.90 -7.32
CA ARG A 256 -47.26 -20.49 -8.23
C ARG A 256 -46.77 -21.75 -8.93
N ASN A 257 -45.49 -21.77 -9.34
CA ASN A 257 -44.90 -22.97 -9.94
C ASN A 257 -44.79 -24.11 -8.92
N MET A 258 -44.45 -23.80 -7.66
CA MET A 258 -44.38 -24.77 -6.58
C MET A 258 -45.76 -25.34 -6.24
N GLU A 259 -46.80 -24.50 -6.19
CA GLU A 259 -48.19 -24.94 -6.01
C GLU A 259 -48.62 -25.91 -7.11
N ARG A 260 -48.33 -25.60 -8.39
CA ARG A 260 -48.62 -26.50 -9.51
C ARG A 260 -47.91 -27.85 -9.38
N LEU A 261 -46.64 -27.86 -8.95
CA LEU A 261 -45.90 -29.10 -8.74
C LEU A 261 -46.49 -29.94 -7.60
N ILE A 262 -46.97 -29.29 -6.54
CA ILE A 262 -47.67 -29.98 -5.44
C ILE A 262 -48.97 -30.61 -5.95
N THR A 263 -49.79 -29.87 -6.72
CA THR A 263 -51.03 -30.39 -7.31
C THR A 263 -50.75 -31.58 -8.22
N MET A 264 -49.79 -31.44 -9.14
CA MET A 264 -49.42 -32.51 -10.07
C MET A 264 -48.92 -33.76 -9.32
N LYS A 265 -48.13 -33.58 -8.25
CA LYS A 265 -47.69 -34.68 -7.40
C LYS A 265 -48.88 -35.39 -6.74
N THR A 266 -49.85 -34.65 -6.21
CA THR A 266 -51.04 -35.26 -5.59
C THR A 266 -51.90 -36.02 -6.60
N GLU A 267 -52.05 -35.51 -7.82
CA GLU A 267 -52.75 -36.20 -8.92
C GLU A 267 -52.03 -37.51 -9.30
N MET A 268 -50.71 -37.47 -9.46
CA MET A 268 -49.90 -38.67 -9.71
C MET A 268 -50.02 -39.71 -8.58
N GLU A 269 -50.01 -39.28 -7.31
CA GLU A 269 -50.20 -40.18 -6.17
C GLU A 269 -51.60 -40.81 -6.17
N THR A 270 -52.64 -40.07 -6.58
CA THR A 270 -53.99 -40.64 -6.74
C THR A 270 -54.06 -41.64 -7.88
N ASP A 271 -53.46 -41.35 -9.04
CA ASP A 271 -53.43 -42.25 -10.19
C ASP A 271 -52.69 -43.55 -9.87
N ILE A 272 -51.56 -43.47 -9.15
CA ILE A 272 -50.81 -44.64 -8.68
C ILE A 272 -51.68 -45.51 -7.76
N LYS A 273 -52.44 -44.90 -6.83
CA LYS A 273 -53.36 -45.66 -5.95
C LYS A 273 -54.44 -46.37 -6.75
N VAL A 274 -55.03 -45.72 -7.76
CA VAL A 274 -56.05 -46.32 -8.63
C VAL A 274 -55.47 -47.48 -9.45
N ILE A 275 -54.29 -47.31 -10.03
CA ILE A 275 -53.59 -48.37 -10.78
C ILE A 275 -53.30 -49.57 -9.87
N LYS A 276 -52.82 -49.32 -8.65
CA LYS A 276 -52.53 -50.37 -7.67
C LYS A 276 -53.77 -51.16 -7.30
N ALA A 277 -54.89 -50.49 -7.01
CA ALA A 277 -56.16 -51.16 -6.71
C ALA A 277 -56.65 -52.05 -7.86
N LYS A 278 -56.56 -51.56 -9.11
CA LYS A 278 -56.92 -52.35 -10.31
C LYS A 278 -56.01 -53.57 -10.55
N LEU A 279 -54.74 -53.49 -10.14
CA LEU A 279 -53.83 -54.64 -10.21
C LEU A 279 -54.15 -55.68 -9.14
N GLU A 280 -54.45 -55.25 -7.92
CA GLU A 280 -54.87 -56.14 -6.83
C GLU A 280 -56.17 -56.88 -7.18
N GLU A 281 -57.14 -56.20 -7.78
CA GLU A 281 -58.41 -56.79 -8.27
C GLU A 281 -58.18 -57.85 -9.36
N LYS A 282 -57.17 -57.69 -10.22
CA LYS A 282 -56.85 -58.67 -11.28
C LYS A 282 -56.08 -59.89 -10.80
N MET A 283 -55.43 -59.81 -9.62
CA MET A 283 -54.58 -60.89 -9.09
C MET A 283 -55.26 -61.72 -8.00
N GLY A 284 -56.34 -61.23 -7.40
CA GLY A 284 -57.17 -61.96 -6.44
C GLY A 284 -58.28 -62.75 -7.12
#